data_AF-A0A7C4YUA4-F1
#
_entry.id   AF-A0A7C4YUA4-F1
#
_cell.length_a   1.000
_cell.length_b   1.000
_cell.length_c   1.000
_cell.angle_alpha   90.00
_cell.angle_beta   90.00
_cell.angle_gamma   90.00
#
_symmetry.space_group_name_H-M   'P 1'
#
loop_
_entity.id
_entity.type
_entity.pdbx_description
1 polymer ?
#
loop_
_entity_poly.entity_id
_entity_poly.type
_entity_poly.pdbx_seq_one_letter_code
_entity_poly.pdbx_strand_id
1 'polypeptide(L)' 'MKISSLILHHISMPLVAPFETSFGRETVRECIIVELHAEGLTGYGECVASREPGYNYETTGTAWHILKD' A
#
# COMPACT_ATOMS: atom_id res chain seq x y z
N MET A 1 22.77 7.83 2.51
CA MET A 1 22.08 7.96 1.21
C MET A 1 21.08 9.12 1.30
N LYS A 2 21.10 10.10 0.40
CA LYS A 2 20.16 11.25 0.41
C LYS A 2 18.98 10.99 -0.53
N ILE A 3 17.76 11.00 -0.01
CA ILE A 3 16.53 10.88 -0.81
C ILE A 3 16.30 12.20 -1.56
N SER A 4 16.10 12.12 -2.87
CA SER A 4 15.81 13.26 -3.74
C SER A 4 14.33 13.45 -4.00
N SER A 5 13.56 12.37 -4.04
CA SER A 5 12.10 12.40 -4.24
C SER A 5 11.44 11.11 -3.77
N LEU A 6 10.15 11.22 -3.47
CA LEU A 6 9.27 10.15 -3.04
C LEU A 6 7.95 10.27 -3.83
N ILE A 7 7.46 9.15 -4.35
CA ILE A 7 6.16 9.05 -5.02
C ILE A 7 5.35 7.95 -4.32
N LEU A 8 4.08 8.25 -4.02
CA LEU A 8 3.13 7.28 -3.48
C LEU A 8 2.13 6.91 -4.57
N HIS A 9 2.05 5.62 -4.88
CA HIS A 9 1.09 5.06 -5.83
C HIS A 9 0.03 4.29 -5.04
N HIS A 10 -1.20 4.81 -4.97
CA HIS A 10 -2.33 4.01 -4.48
C HIS A 10 -2.80 3.12 -5.62
N ILE A 11 -2.62 1.81 -5.46
CA ILE A 11 -2.99 0.83 -6.48
C ILE A 11 -4.24 0.06 -6.07
N SER A 12 -5.03 -0.29 -7.08
CA SER A 12 -6.24 -1.11 -6.95
C SER A 12 -6.16 -2.20 -8.01
N MET A 13 -5.91 -3.43 -7.58
CA MET A 13 -5.66 -4.58 -8.46
C MET A 13 -6.73 -5.66 -8.26
N PRO A 14 -7.49 -6.04 -9.30
CA PRO A 14 -8.39 -7.19 -9.23
C PRO A 14 -7.62 -8.47 -8.90
N LEU A 15 -8.13 -9.26 -7.95
CA LEU A 15 -7.57 -10.57 -7.62
C LEU A 15 -7.99 -11.60 -8.67
N VAL A 16 -7.08 -12.51 -9.03
CA VAL A 16 -7.36 -13.62 -9.96
C VAL A 16 -8.50 -14.51 -9.45
N ALA A 17 -8.54 -14.72 -8.13
CA ALA A 17 -9.61 -15.40 -7.43
C ALA A 17 -9.93 -14.65 -6.14
N PRO A 18 -11.20 -14.61 -5.69
CA PRO A 18 -11.56 -13.98 -4.43
C PRO A 18 -10.86 -14.63 -3.23
N PHE A 19 -10.43 -13.80 -2.28
CA PHE A 19 -9.81 -14.22 -1.03
C PHE A 19 -10.80 -14.01 0.12
N GLU A 20 -11.03 -15.02 0.95
CA GLU A 20 -12.07 -14.98 1.97
C GLU A 20 -11.55 -15.48 3.32
N THR A 21 -11.85 -14.71 4.37
CA THR A 21 -11.51 -15.01 5.77
C THR A 21 -12.73 -14.74 6.65
N SER A 22 -12.59 -14.93 7.98
CA SER A 22 -13.63 -14.51 8.93
C SER A 22 -13.96 -13.01 8.89
N PHE A 23 -13.06 -12.18 8.33
CA PHE A 23 -13.27 -10.74 8.19
C PHE A 23 -14.02 -10.34 6.92
N GLY A 24 -14.32 -11.30 6.04
CA GLY A 24 -15.05 -11.07 4.79
C GLY A 24 -14.29 -11.53 3.56
N ARG A 25 -14.82 -11.14 2.40
CA ARG A 25 -14.36 -11.55 1.07
C ARG A 25 -13.79 -10.35 0.31
N GLU A 26 -12.54 -10.45 -0.10
CA GLU A 26 -11.85 -9.49 -0.96
C GLU A 26 -11.82 -9.98 -2.40
N THR A 27 -12.09 -9.08 -3.34
CA THR A 27 -11.97 -9.32 -4.80
C THR A 27 -10.99 -8.37 -5.48
N VAL A 28 -10.55 -7.35 -4.76
CA VAL A 28 -9.61 -6.33 -5.19
C VAL A 28 -8.61 -6.13 -4.06
N ARG A 29 -7.32 -6.11 -4.40
CA ARG A 29 -6.25 -5.73 -3.51
C ARG A 29 -5.99 -4.25 -3.65
N GLU A 30 -6.13 -3.52 -2.56
CA GLU A 30 -5.62 -2.15 -2.44
C GLU A 30 -4.29 -2.19 -1.68
N CYS A 31 -3.30 -1.44 -2.14
CA CYS A 31 -2.08 -1.19 -1.40
C CYS A 31 -1.41 0.10 -1.88
N ILE A 32 -0.35 0.52 -1.17
CA ILE A 32 0.43 1.70 -1.53
C ILE A 32 1.83 1.24 -1.91
N ILE A 33 2.25 1.57 -3.14
CA ILE A 33 3.64 1.40 -3.57
C ILE A 33 4.38 2.71 -3.33
N VAL A 34 5.48 2.62 -2.59
CA VAL A 34 6.39 3.73 -2.31
C VAL A 34 7.56 3.63 -3.27
N GLU A 35 7.74 4.65 -4.09
CA GLU A 35 8.89 4.80 -4.98
C GLU A 35 9.81 5.89 -4.43
N LEU A 36 11.06 5.53 -4.16
CA LEU A 36 12.09 6.43 -3.64
C LEU A 36 13.21 6.57 -4.65
N HIS A 37 13.62 7.81 -4.90
CA HIS A 37 14.83 8.09 -5.66
C HIS A 37 15.93 8.62 -4.75
N ALA A 38 17.12 8.04 -4.87
CA ALA A 38 18.30 8.48 -4.11
C ALA A 38 19.58 8.12 -4.87
N GLU A 39 20.49 9.08 -5.02
CA GLU A 39 21.83 8.85 -5.63
C GLU A 39 21.78 8.17 -7.02
N GLY A 40 20.76 8.48 -7.83
CA GLY A 40 20.55 7.89 -9.15
C GLY A 40 19.94 6.48 -9.15
N LEU A 41 19.62 5.93 -7.97
CA LEU A 41 18.91 4.67 -7.81
C LEU A 41 17.43 4.90 -7.53
N THR A 42 16.62 3.90 -7.88
CA THR A 42 15.20 3.85 -7.55
C THR A 42 14.93 2.61 -6.70
N GLY A 43 14.30 2.80 -5.55
CA GLY A 43 13.86 1.75 -4.65
C GLY A 43 12.35 1.71 -4.55
N TYR A 44 11.79 0.51 -4.44
CA TYR A 44 10.36 0.29 -4.25
C TYR A 44 10.10 -0.39 -2.91
N GLY A 45 9.04 0.04 -2.23
CA GLY A 45 8.48 -0.61 -1.05
C GLY A 45 6.96 -0.71 -1.16
N GLU A 46 6.35 -1.61 -0.38
CA GLU A 46 4.91 -1.80 -0.34
C GLU A 46 4.40 -1.61 1.09
N CYS A 47 3.36 -0.78 1.24
CA CYS A 47 2.51 -0.79 2.42
C CYS A 47 1.31 -1.71 2.15
N VAL A 48 1.27 -2.84 2.85
CA VAL A 48 0.29 -3.92 2.65
C VAL A 48 -0.98 -3.76 3.48
N ALA A 49 -1.19 -2.60 4.11
CA ALA A 49 -2.38 -2.34 4.91
C ALA A 49 -3.64 -2.50 4.05
N SER A 50 -4.56 -3.36 4.50
CA SER A 50 -5.83 -3.62 3.81
C SER A 50 -6.73 -2.40 3.82
N ARG A 51 -7.76 -2.40 2.96
CA ARG A 51 -8.77 -1.35 2.93
C ARG A 51 -9.52 -1.19 4.26
N GLU A 52 -9.81 -2.32 4.90
CA GLU A 52 -10.57 -2.40 6.15
C GLU A 52 -9.66 -2.90 7.29
N PRO A 53 -9.91 -2.46 8.55
CA PRO A 53 -9.08 -2.83 9.71
C PRO A 53 -9.44 -4.23 10.24
N GLY A 54 -9.35 -5.26 9.38
CA GLY A 54 -9.69 -6.64 9.73
C GLY A 54 -8.59 -7.32 10.55
N TYR A 55 -7.36 -7.27 10.07
CA TYR A 55 -6.22 -7.93 10.72
C TYR A 55 -5.54 -7.05 11.78
N ASN A 56 -5.40 -5.75 11.50
CA ASN A 56 -4.82 -4.75 12.39
C ASN A 56 -5.59 -3.43 12.28
N TYR A 57 -5.18 -2.42 13.06
CA TYR A 57 -5.84 -1.12 13.09
C TYR A 57 -5.46 -0.20 11.92
N GLU A 58 -4.49 -0.60 11.10
CA GLU A 58 -4.05 0.17 9.94
C GLU A 58 -4.95 -0.13 8.75
N THR A 59 -5.34 0.91 8.02
CA THR A 59 -5.99 0.78 6.72
C THR A 59 -5.15 1.44 5.63
N THR A 60 -5.41 1.11 4.37
CA THR A 60 -4.81 1.83 3.24
C THR A 60 -5.05 3.34 3.37
N GLY A 61 -6.22 3.76 3.87
CA GLY A 61 -6.55 5.16 4.11
C GLY A 61 -5.74 5.81 5.23
N THR A 62 -5.57 5.13 6.38
CA THR A 62 -4.76 5.68 7.48
C THR A 62 -3.28 5.70 7.12
N ALA A 63 -2.79 4.64 6.46
CA ALA A 63 -1.41 4.57 5.99
C ALA A 63 -1.14 5.66 4.95
N TRP A 64 -2.07 5.93 4.03
CA TRP A 64 -1.95 7.02 3.06
C TRP A 64 -1.81 8.38 3.74
N HIS A 65 -2.65 8.67 4.74
CA HIS A 65 -2.57 9.91 5.51
C HIS A 65 -1.19 10.07 6.17
N ILE A 66 -0.70 9.03 6.85
CA ILE A 66 0.59 9.06 7.55
C ILE A 66 1.80 9.13 6.59
N LEU A 67 1.73 8.51 5.41
CA LEU A 67 2.83 8.53 4.44
C LEU A 67 2.91 9.84 3.66
N LYS A 68 1.78 10.51 3.45
CA LYS A 68 1.67 11.68 2.58
C LYS A 68 1.85 13.01 3.33
N ASP A 69 1.31 13.12 4.54
CA ASP A 69 1.18 14.37 5.30
C ASP A 69 2.28 14.52 6.37
#